data_AF-A0A940U9K8-F1
#
_entry.id   AF-A0A940U9K8-F1
#
_cell.length_a   1.000
_cell.length_b   1.000
_cell.length_c   1.000
_cell.angle_alpha   90.00
_cell.angle_beta   90.00
_cell.angle_gamma   90.00
#
_symmetry.space_group_name_H-M   'P 1'
#
loop_
_entity.id
_entity.type
_entity.pdbx_description
1 polymer ?
#
loop_
_entity_poly.entity_id
_entity_poly.type
_entity_poly.pdbx_seq_one_letter_code
_entity_poly.pdbx_strand_id
1 'polypeptide(L)'
;MEALEHEALSIAEISNKLKIPKHTLRFWEKEFHGMIVPLRTQGGQRRYGREHIAVIETIRKLRERGLSLSQIKCELGPGAMGPGAREGQGRSTKIDQLATRVAEAVKTEVYNFLIVEEGRK
;
A
#
# COMPACT_ATOMS: atom_id res chain seq x y z
N MET A 1 -1.92 31.20 10.08
CA MET A 1 -2.84 30.04 10.09
C MET A 1 -2.82 29.47 8.69
N GLU A 2 -1.95 28.49 8.48
CA GLU A 2 -1.50 28.05 7.16
C GLU A 2 -2.56 27.16 6.52
N ALA A 3 -2.92 27.51 5.28
CA ALA A 3 -3.95 26.88 4.49
C ALA A 3 -3.71 25.37 4.37
N LEU A 4 -4.71 24.58 4.72
CA LEU A 4 -4.77 23.18 4.33
C LEU A 4 -6.10 22.92 3.65
N GLU A 5 -6.32 23.63 2.53
CA GLU A 5 -6.92 22.99 1.36
C GLU A 5 -5.92 21.92 0.90
N HIS A 6 -6.00 20.71 1.47
CA HIS A 6 -5.14 19.63 0.98
C HIS A 6 -5.54 19.28 -0.45
N GLU A 7 -4.77 19.84 -1.40
CA GLU A 7 -4.71 19.46 -2.79
C GLU A 7 -4.50 17.95 -2.89
N ALA A 8 -5.18 17.33 -3.87
CA ALA A 8 -5.03 15.93 -4.15
C ALA A 8 -3.56 15.62 -4.48
N LEU A 9 -2.95 14.71 -3.73
CA LEU A 9 -1.52 14.41 -3.83
C LEU A 9 -1.23 13.49 -5.01
N SER A 10 -0.04 13.60 -5.58
CA SER A 10 0.49 12.62 -6.53
C SER A 10 0.95 11.34 -5.83
N ILE A 11 1.11 10.27 -6.62
CA ILE A 11 1.66 9.00 -6.10
C ILE A 11 3.08 9.16 -5.52
N ALA A 12 3.86 10.12 -6.04
CA ALA A 12 5.21 10.37 -5.56
C ALA A 12 5.21 11.05 -4.19
N GLU A 13 4.36 12.04 -3.99
CA GLU A 13 4.21 12.74 -2.71
C GLU A 13 3.71 11.80 -1.62
N ILE A 14 2.71 10.96 -1.91
CA ILE A 14 2.21 9.96 -0.96
C ILE A 14 3.28 8.93 -0.64
N SER A 15 4.03 8.49 -1.65
CA SER A 15 5.13 7.55 -1.45
C SER A 15 6.19 8.11 -0.50
N ASN A 16 6.56 9.38 -0.67
CA ASN A 16 7.51 10.07 0.20
C ASN A 16 6.96 10.33 1.60
N LYS A 17 5.69 10.72 1.71
CA LYS A 17 5.01 11.05 2.96
C LYS A 17 4.78 9.81 3.84
N LEU A 18 4.26 8.73 3.25
CA LEU A 18 3.91 7.50 3.96
C LEU A 18 5.04 6.47 3.96
N LYS A 19 6.15 6.75 3.27
CA LYS A 19 7.29 5.82 3.09
C LYS A 19 6.85 4.47 2.50
N ILE A 20 5.83 4.50 1.65
CA ILE A 20 5.32 3.32 0.93
C ILE A 20 5.86 3.39 -0.50
N PRO A 21 6.48 2.34 -1.06
CA PRO A 21 6.94 2.35 -2.43
C PRO A 21 5.80 2.62 -3.43
N LYS A 22 6.06 3.42 -4.48
CA LYS A 22 5.06 3.74 -5.52
C LYS A 22 4.43 2.49 -6.13
N HIS A 23 5.20 1.41 -6.32
CA HIS A 23 4.67 0.16 -6.88
C HIS A 23 3.67 -0.52 -5.93
N THR A 24 3.86 -0.42 -4.61
CA THR A 24 2.92 -0.93 -3.61
C THR A 24 1.61 -0.13 -3.62
N LEU A 25 1.69 1.20 -3.76
CA LEU A 25 0.49 2.05 -3.92
C LEU A 25 -0.31 1.66 -5.17
N ARG A 26 0.37 1.47 -6.31
CA ARG A 26 -0.26 0.98 -7.56
C ARG A 26 -0.88 -0.40 -7.41
N PHE A 27 -0.26 -1.26 -6.62
CA PHE A 27 -0.80 -2.58 -6.32
C PHE A 27 -2.05 -2.47 -5.43
N TRP A 28 -2.04 -1.62 -4.41
CA TRP A 28 -3.20 -1.39 -3.57
C TRP A 28 -4.37 -0.73 -4.32
N GLU A 29 -4.11 0.16 -5.29
CA GLU A 29 -5.15 0.62 -6.23
C GLU A 29 -5.87 -0.55 -6.91
N LYS A 30 -5.11 -1.57 -7.33
CA LYS A 30 -5.67 -2.77 -7.97
C LYS A 30 -6.33 -3.73 -6.99
N GLU A 31 -5.90 -3.75 -5.74
CA GLU A 31 -6.48 -4.67 -4.77
C GLU A 31 -7.75 -4.10 -4.13
N PHE A 32 -7.78 -2.80 -3.87
CA PHE A 32 -8.87 -2.08 -3.20
C PHE A 32 -9.66 -1.22 -4.20
N HIS A 33 -9.94 -1.77 -5.39
CA HIS A 33 -10.80 -1.13 -6.37
C HIS A 33 -12.12 -0.71 -5.71
N GLY A 34 -12.52 0.55 -5.89
CA GLY A 34 -13.72 1.13 -5.27
C GLY A 34 -13.46 1.88 -3.96
N MET A 35 -12.38 1.57 -3.22
CA MET A 35 -11.96 2.33 -2.03
C MET A 35 -10.80 3.29 -2.34
N ILE A 36 -9.88 2.89 -3.22
CA ILE A 36 -8.77 3.73 -3.69
C ILE A 36 -8.94 4.00 -5.18
N VAL A 37 -9.64 5.07 -5.52
CA VAL A 37 -9.92 5.46 -6.91
C VAL A 37 -9.34 6.86 -7.17
N PRO A 38 -8.04 6.96 -7.52
CA PRO A 38 -7.42 8.24 -7.73
C PRO A 38 -8.10 9.00 -8.87
N LEU A 39 -8.34 10.29 -8.66
CA LEU A 39 -8.75 11.19 -9.72
C LEU A 39 -7.64 11.25 -10.77
N ARG A 40 -8.03 11.40 -12.02
CA ARG A 40 -7.10 11.62 -13.13
C ARG A 40 -7.19 13.06 -13.57
N THR A 41 -6.05 13.73 -13.66
CA THR A 41 -5.97 15.05 -14.29
C THR A 41 -6.20 14.92 -15.80
N GLN A 42 -6.40 16.05 -16.49
CA GLN A 42 -6.50 16.10 -17.95
C GLN A 42 -5.27 15.47 -18.66
N GLY A 43 -4.09 15.55 -18.03
CA GLY A 43 -2.86 14.89 -18.49
C GLY A 43 -2.69 13.42 -18.07
N GLY A 44 -3.74 12.79 -17.51
CA GLY A 44 -3.75 11.38 -17.12
C GLY A 44 -3.00 11.05 -15.82
N GLN A 45 -2.56 12.04 -15.06
CA GLN A 45 -1.81 11.83 -13.81
C GLN A 45 -2.76 11.53 -12.66
N ARG A 46 -2.37 10.58 -11.81
CA ARG A 46 -3.13 10.19 -10.60
C ARG A 46 -3.03 11.26 -9.53
N ARG A 47 -4.16 11.52 -8.87
CA ARG A 47 -4.34 12.46 -7.77
C ARG A 47 -5.19 11.79 -6.70
N TYR A 48 -4.70 11.74 -5.46
CA TYR A 48 -5.40 11.10 -4.34
C TYR A 48 -5.82 12.18 -3.36
N GLY A 49 -7.11 12.25 -3.09
CA GLY A 49 -7.66 13.10 -2.03
C GLY A 49 -7.40 12.53 -0.63
N ARG A 50 -7.93 13.21 0.38
CA ARG A 50 -7.71 12.84 1.79
C ARG A 50 -8.31 11.48 2.14
N GLU A 51 -9.49 11.19 1.60
CA GLU A 51 -10.20 9.93 1.75
C GLU A 51 -9.33 8.75 1.32
N HIS A 52 -8.66 8.88 0.17
CA HIS A 52 -7.74 7.88 -0.34
C HIS A 52 -6.52 7.71 0.57
N ILE A 53 -5.95 8.82 1.06
CA ILE A 53 -4.79 8.81 1.95
C ILE A 53 -5.14 8.11 3.27
N ALA A 54 -6.33 8.37 3.84
CA ALA A 54 -6.79 7.73 5.07
C ALA A 54 -6.93 6.20 4.91
N VAL A 55 -7.46 5.74 3.77
CA VAL A 55 -7.54 4.31 3.47
C VAL A 55 -6.14 3.70 3.34
N ILE A 56 -5.22 4.35 2.62
CA ILE A 56 -3.84 3.89 2.44
C ILE A 56 -3.11 3.81 3.80
N GLU A 57 -3.29 4.80 4.68
CA GLU A 57 -2.74 4.77 6.04
C GLU A 57 -3.32 3.63 6.87
N THR A 58 -4.62 3.35 6.74
CA THR A 58 -5.27 2.24 7.44
C THR A 58 -4.71 0.90 6.97
N ILE A 59 -4.61 0.68 5.66
CA ILE A 59 -4.01 -0.53 5.09
C ILE A 59 -2.57 -0.69 5.59
N ARG A 60 -1.77 0.39 5.62
CA ARG A 60 -0.41 0.37 6.15
C ARG A 60 -0.36 -0.11 7.60
N LYS A 61 -1.18 0.47 8.49
CA LYS A 61 -1.22 0.09 9.91
C LYS A 61 -1.63 -1.38 10.10
N LEU A 62 -2.60 -1.86 9.33
CA LEU A 62 -3.04 -3.25 9.39
C LEU A 62 -1.98 -4.22 8.84
N ARG A 63 -1.24 -3.82 7.81
CA ARG A 63 -0.07 -4.56 7.31
C ARG A 63 1.05 -4.64 8.34
N GLU A 64 1.32 -3.55 9.05
CA GLU A 64 2.30 -3.52 10.16
C GLU A 64 1.87 -4.43 11.33
N ARG A 65 0.57 -4.63 11.53
CA ARG A 65 0.00 -5.62 12.47
C ARG A 65 0.06 -7.07 11.97
N GLY A 66 0.56 -7.31 10.76
CA GLY A 66 0.73 -8.64 10.18
C GLY A 66 -0.48 -9.19 9.42
N LEU A 67 -1.51 -8.37 9.13
CA LEU A 67 -2.68 -8.81 8.36
C LEU A 67 -2.36 -8.90 6.86
N SER A 68 -2.94 -9.91 6.21
CA SER A 68 -2.92 -10.03 4.75
C SER A 68 -3.88 -9.04 4.09
N LEU A 69 -3.68 -8.74 2.81
CA LEU A 69 -4.58 -7.81 2.09
C LEU A 69 -6.02 -8.32 2.03
N SER A 70 -6.23 -9.63 1.96
CA SER A 70 -7.57 -10.23 2.00
C SER A 70 -8.26 -9.98 3.34
N GLN A 71 -7.54 -10.13 4.46
CA GLN A 71 -8.08 -9.83 5.79
C GLN A 71 -8.42 -8.35 5.92
N ILE A 72 -7.55 -7.48 5.40
CA ILE A 72 -7.76 -6.03 5.42
C ILE A 72 -8.98 -5.63 4.57
N LYS A 73 -9.20 -6.25 3.42
CA LYS A 73 -10.41 -6.03 2.61
C LYS A 73 -11.68 -6.39 3.36
N CYS A 74 -11.68 -7.52 4.09
CA CYS A 74 -12.80 -7.90 4.93
C CYS A 74 -13.04 -6.88 6.05
N GLU A 75 -11.97 -6.37 6.68
CA GLU A 75 -12.07 -5.37 7.76
C GLU A 75 -12.56 -4.00 7.26
N LEU A 76 -12.26 -3.63 6.01
CA LEU A 76 -12.68 -2.35 5.40
C LEU A 76 -14.04 -2.42 4.67
N GLY A 77 -14.60 -3.61 4.42
CA GLY A 77 -15.84 -3.78 3.67
C GLY A 77 -17.11 -3.38 4.44
N PRO A 78 -18.20 -2.98 3.77
CA PRO A 78 -19.51 -2.70 4.38
C PRO A 78 -20.16 -4.02 4.82
N GLY A 79 -19.70 -4.54 5.95
CA GLY A 79 -20.09 -5.85 6.47
C GLY A 79 -19.27 -6.25 7.68
N ALA A 80 -18.86 -5.29 8.51
CA ALA A 80 -18.19 -5.55 9.77
C ALA A 80 -19.17 -6.20 10.77
N MET A 81 -19.43 -7.49 10.58
CA MET A 81 -20.09 -8.36 11.57
C MET A 81 -19.38 -9.71 11.61
N GLY A 82 -18.60 -9.92 12.67
CA GLY A 82 -18.33 -11.23 13.26
C GLY A 82 -16.93 -11.84 13.02
N PRO A 83 -16.28 -12.38 14.08
CA PRO A 83 -15.03 -13.12 13.97
C PRO A 83 -15.33 -14.53 13.44
N GLY A 84 -15.00 -14.82 12.18
CA GLY A 84 -15.26 -16.15 11.65
C GLY A 84 -14.93 -16.30 10.16
N ALA A 85 -13.65 -16.52 9.85
CA ALA A 85 -13.26 -17.25 8.64
C ALA A 85 -11.90 -17.92 8.89
N ARG A 86 -11.92 -18.95 9.74
CA ARG A 86 -10.95 -20.06 9.65
C ARG A 86 -11.32 -20.87 8.41
N GLU A 87 -10.81 -20.50 7.23
CA GLU A 87 -10.84 -21.36 6.04
C GLU A 87 -9.78 -20.84 5.04
N GLY A 88 -8.64 -21.55 4.97
CA GLY A 88 -7.48 -21.19 4.13
C GLY A 88 -6.11 -21.41 4.79
N GLN A 89 -6.07 -21.79 6.07
CA GLN A 89 -4.86 -22.01 6.85
C GLN A 89 -4.16 -23.32 6.43
N GLY A 90 -3.32 -23.29 5.40
CA GLY A 90 -2.43 -24.42 5.10
C GLY A 90 -1.66 -24.33 3.78
N ARG A 91 -2.25 -23.76 2.73
CA ARG A 91 -1.58 -23.54 1.44
C ARG A 91 -1.14 -22.08 1.24
N SER A 92 -1.96 -21.13 1.68
CA SER A 92 -1.67 -19.70 1.53
C SER A 92 -0.44 -19.29 2.33
N THR A 93 -0.30 -19.76 3.57
CA THR A 93 0.79 -19.32 4.47
C THR A 93 2.19 -19.56 3.91
N LYS A 94 2.44 -20.67 3.20
CA LYS A 94 3.74 -20.94 2.58
C LYS A 94 4.01 -20.04 1.38
N ILE A 95 2.98 -19.80 0.56
CA ILE A 95 3.08 -18.91 -0.60
C ILE A 95 3.24 -17.47 -0.12
N ASP A 96 2.52 -17.06 0.91
CA ASP A 96 2.61 -15.74 1.54
C ASP A 96 3.97 -15.53 2.21
N GLN A 97 4.51 -16.54 2.89
CA GLN A 97 5.86 -16.51 3.45
C GLN A 97 6.93 -16.44 2.36
N LEU A 98 6.78 -17.21 1.28
CA LEU A 98 7.70 -17.16 0.15
C LEU A 98 7.63 -15.81 -0.56
N ALA A 99 6.43 -15.27 -0.79
CA ALA A 99 6.22 -13.96 -1.37
C ALA A 99 6.82 -12.85 -0.49
N THR A 100 6.69 -12.97 0.84
CA THR A 100 7.29 -12.03 1.78
C THR A 100 8.82 -12.11 1.73
N ARG A 101 9.40 -13.32 1.76
CA ARG A 101 10.85 -13.52 1.66
C ARG A 101 11.43 -13.05 0.33
N VAL A 102 10.73 -13.29 -0.78
CA VAL A 102 11.11 -12.79 -2.11
C VAL A 102 11.03 -11.27 -2.13
N ALA A 103 9.97 -10.67 -1.59
CA ALA A 103 9.83 -9.23 -1.53
C ALA A 103 10.91 -8.57 -0.66
N GLU A 104 11.30 -9.20 0.45
CA GLU A 104 12.40 -8.75 1.31
C GLU A 104 13.75 -8.89 0.62
N ALA A 105 14.02 -10.04 0.00
CA ALA A 105 15.27 -10.26 -0.72
C ALA A 105 15.44 -9.27 -1.88
N VAL A 106 14.40 -9.07 -2.69
CA VAL A 106 14.41 -8.09 -3.79
C VAL A 106 14.54 -6.68 -3.25
N LYS A 107 13.85 -6.32 -2.16
CA LYS A 107 13.94 -4.99 -1.55
C LYS A 107 15.35 -4.69 -1.04
N THR A 108 15.99 -5.66 -0.37
CA THR A 108 17.36 -5.54 0.12
C THR A 108 18.34 -5.39 -1.04
N GLU A 109 18.21 -6.21 -2.08
CA GLU A 109 19.13 -6.17 -3.22
C GLU A 109 19.00 -4.88 -4.01
N VAL A 110 17.77 -4.41 -4.23
CA VAL A 110 17.51 -3.12 -4.87
C VAL A 110 18.01 -1.95 -4.02
N TYR A 111 17.84 -2.00 -2.70
CA TYR A 111 18.35 -0.97 -1.80
C TYR A 111 19.88 -0.92 -1.79
N ASN A 112 20.55 -2.07 -1.68
CA ASN A 112 22.00 -2.16 -1.75
C ASN A 112 22.53 -1.68 -3.11
N PHE A 113 21.89 -2.06 -4.21
CA PHE A 113 22.26 -1.59 -5.54
C PHE A 113 22.15 -0.06 -5.67
N LEU A 114 21.07 0.53 -5.15
CA LEU A 114 20.85 1.99 -5.23
C LEU A 114 21.78 2.80 -4.31
N ILE A 115 22.23 2.23 -3.18
CA ILE A 115 23.16 2.89 -2.24
C ILE A 115 24.62 2.81 -2.73
N VAL A 116 25.00 1.74 -3.43
CA VAL A 116 26.39 1.55 -3.91
C VAL A 116 26.77 2.54 -5.03
N GLU A 117 25.81 3.04 -5.80
CA GLU A 117 26.04 4.03 -6.87
C GLU A 117 26.24 5.48 -6.35
N GLU A 118 25.83 5.78 -5.11
CA GLU A 118 26.02 7.11 -4.49
C GLU A 118 27.38 7.26 -3.77
N GLY A 119 28.15 6.17 -3.63
CA GLY A 119 29.45 6.14 -2.95
C GLY A 119 30.69 6.27 -3.84
N ARG A 120 30.53 6.58 -5.14
CA ARG A 120 31.62 6.78 -6.09
C ARG A 120 31.65 8.22 -6.63
N LYS A 121 32.00 9.17 -5.77
CA LYS A 121 32.64 10.43 -6.16
C LYS A 121 33.66 10.85 -5.11
#